data_AF-V2ZHM6-F1
#
_entry.id   AF-V2ZHM6-F1
#
_cell.length_a   1.000
_cell.length_b   1.000
_cell.length_c   1.000
_cell.angle_alpha   90.00
_cell.angle_beta   90.00
_cell.angle_gamma   90.00
#
_symmetry.space_group_name_H-M   'P 1'
#
loop_
_entity.id
_entity.type
_entity.pdbx_description
1 polymer ?
#
loop_
_entity_poly.entity_id
_entity_poly.type
_entity_poly.pdbx_seq_one_letter_code
_entity_poly.pdbx_strand_id
1 'polypeptide(L)' 'MDMQKNLLELEEAAQRISDGLAAIRIMVIGLEGAGSEYTGAFHAIWDYLSDADKEFQERLSDCLKTA' A
#
# COMPACT_ATOMS: atom_id res chain seq x y z
N MET A 1 -4.52 11.94 25.36
CA MET A 1 -3.99 11.12 24.26
C MET A 1 -3.51 12.09 23.20
N ASP A 2 -2.26 11.97 22.78
CA ASP A 2 -1.63 12.94 21.89
C ASP A 2 -2.00 12.62 20.43
N MET A 3 -2.79 13.50 19.82
CA MET A 3 -3.29 13.32 18.46
C MET A 3 -2.14 13.27 17.44
N GLN A 4 -1.08 14.05 17.67
CA GLN A 4 0.11 14.07 16.81
C GLN A 4 0.85 12.73 16.90
N LYS A 5 1.02 12.20 18.11
CA LYS A 5 1.61 10.86 18.31
C LYS A 5 0.82 9.77 17.60
N ASN A 6 -0.51 9.79 17.71
CA ASN A 6 -1.37 8.80 17.05
C ASN A 6 -1.29 8.87 15.52
N LEU A 7 -1.16 10.09 14.95
CA LEU A 7 -1.01 10.28 13.51
C LEU A 7 0.34 9.77 13.00
N LEU A 8 1.42 9.98 13.76
CA LEU A 8 2.75 9.42 13.43
C LEU A 8 2.75 7.89 13.48
N GLU A 9 2.15 7.29 14.51
CA GLU A 9 2.01 5.83 14.60
C GLU A 9 1.17 5.26 13.42
N LEU A 10 0.17 6.02 12.96
CA LEU A 10 -0.62 5.66 11.79
C LEU A 10 0.17 5.78 10.49
N GLU A 11 1.04 6.79 10.35
CA GLU A 11 1.98 6.92 9.21
C GLU A 11 2.94 5.74 9.14
N GLU A 12 3.51 5.30 10.27
CA GLU A 12 4.35 4.11 10.30
C GLU A 12 3.58 2.85 9.88
N ALA A 13 2.33 2.69 10.32
CA ALA A 13 1.50 1.57 9.93
C ALA A 13 1.15 1.63 8.43
N ALA A 14 0.85 2.81 7.90
CA ALA A 14 0.60 3.06 6.49
C ALA A 14 1.82 2.69 5.63
N GLN A 15 3.02 3.11 6.04
CA GLN A 15 4.24 2.78 5.33
C GLN A 15 4.47 1.27 5.23
N ARG A 16 4.18 0.51 6.29
CA ARG A 16 4.28 -0.96 6.27
C ARG A 16 3.32 -1.60 5.26
N ILE A 17 2.15 -1.00 5.04
CA ILE A 17 1.19 -1.46 4.03
C ILE A 17 1.77 -1.21 2.62
N SER A 18 2.27 0.00 2.37
CA SER A 18 2.91 0.35 1.10
C SER A 18 4.11 -0.57 0.79
N ASP A 19 4.93 -0.89 1.78
CA ASP A 19 6.06 -1.82 1.63
C ASP A 19 5.57 -3.24 1.27
N GLY A 20 4.49 -3.71 1.91
CA GLY A 20 3.85 -4.98 1.59
C GLY A 20 3.31 -5.03 0.16
N LEU A 21 2.70 -3.94 -0.32
CA LEU A 21 2.22 -3.84 -1.70
C LEU A 21 3.37 -3.83 -2.72
N ALA A 22 4.50 -3.21 -2.39
CA ALA A 22 5.70 -3.30 -3.22
C ALA A 22 6.21 -4.74 -3.33
N ALA A 23 6.20 -5.50 -2.23
CA ALA A 23 6.55 -6.92 -2.25
C ALA A 23 5.58 -7.76 -3.10
N ILE A 24 4.27 -7.50 -2.98
CA ILE A 24 3.25 -8.16 -3.81
C ILE A 24 3.50 -7.85 -5.29
N ARG A 25 3.83 -6.60 -5.65
CA ARG A 25 4.17 -6.23 -7.03
C ARG A 25 5.31 -7.07 -7.60
N ILE A 26 6.37 -7.29 -6.82
CA ILE A 26 7.50 -8.13 -7.21
C ILE A 26 7.03 -9.58 -7.45
N MET A 27 6.13 -10.09 -6.60
CA MET A 27 5.55 -11.42 -6.81
C MET A 27 4.74 -11.48 -8.11
N VAL A 28 3.92 -10.47 -8.43
CA VAL A 28 3.16 -10.42 -9.70
C VAL A 28 4.10 -10.48 -10.90
N ILE A 29 5.18 -9.70 -10.89
CA ILE A 29 6.20 -9.71 -11.96
C ILE A 29 6.85 -11.10 -12.07
N GLY A 30 7.13 -11.76 -10.94
CA GLY A 30 7.66 -13.12 -10.93
C GLY A 30 6.69 -14.15 -11.52
N LEU A 31 5.40 -14.05 -11.20
CA LEU A 31 4.34 -14.89 -11.75
C LEU A 31 4.20 -14.69 -13.26
N GLU A 32 4.28 -13.45 -13.73
CA GLU A 32 4.25 -13.11 -15.15
C GLU A 32 5.43 -13.76 -15.89
N GLY A 33 6.65 -13.61 -15.37
CA GLY A 33 7.84 -14.23 -15.94
C GLY A 33 7.80 -15.76 -15.94
N ALA A 34 7.09 -16.37 -14.98
CA ALA A 34 6.87 -17.81 -14.91
C ALA A 34 5.72 -18.32 -15.80
N GLY A 35 4.98 -17.43 -16.47
CA GLY A 35 3.80 -17.80 -17.26
C GLY A 35 2.66 -18.38 -16.42
N SER A 36 2.55 -17.97 -15.15
CA SER A 36 1.52 -18.48 -14.25
C SER A 36 0.12 -18.08 -14.69
N GLU A 37 -0.84 -19.00 -14.57
CA GLU A 37 -2.27 -18.71 -14.79
C GLU A 37 -2.83 -17.70 -13.78
N TYR A 38 -2.17 -17.55 -12.62
CA TYR A 38 -2.61 -16.66 -11.55
C TYR A 38 -2.16 -15.21 -11.70
N THR A 39 -1.27 -14.91 -12.67
CA THR A 39 -0.71 -13.57 -12.88
C THR A 39 -1.80 -12.50 -12.97
N GLY A 40 -2.83 -12.72 -13.79
CA GLY A 40 -3.91 -11.76 -13.96
C GLY A 40 -4.71 -11.51 -12.67
N ALA A 41 -4.98 -12.57 -11.89
CA ALA A 41 -5.71 -12.46 -10.63
C ALA A 41 -4.91 -11.69 -9.57
N PHE A 42 -3.61 -11.98 -9.44
CA PHE A 42 -2.74 -11.26 -8.51
C PHE A 42 -2.47 -9.82 -8.95
N HIS A 43 -2.38 -9.56 -10.26
CA HIS A 43 -2.28 -8.20 -10.79
C HIS A 43 -3.51 -7.37 -10.39
N ALA A 44 -4.72 -7.91 -10.55
CA ALA A 44 -5.95 -7.21 -10.18
C ALA A 44 -6.04 -6.91 -8.67
N ILE A 45 -5.60 -7.84 -7.81
CA ILE A 45 -5.51 -7.61 -6.37
C ILE A 45 -4.50 -6.50 -6.06
N TRP A 46 -3.33 -6.57 -6.68
CA TRP A 46 -2.29 -5.56 -6.49
C TRP A 46 -2.75 -4.17 -6.94
N ASP A 47 -3.39 -4.05 -8.10
CA ASP A 47 -3.93 -2.78 -8.61
C ASP A 47 -4.92 -2.17 -7.62
N TYR A 48 -5.95 -2.95 -7.22
CA TYR A 48 -6.99 -2.47 -6.30
C TYR A 48 -6.41 -1.96 -4.98
N LEU A 49 -5.48 -2.71 -4.40
CA LEU A 49 -4.87 -2.33 -3.13
C LEU A 49 -3.89 -1.16 -3.27
N SER A 50 -3.19 -1.06 -4.40
CA SER A 50 -2.26 0.06 -4.66
C SER A 50 -3.00 1.38 -4.86
N ASP A 51 -4.14 1.35 -5.54
CA ASP A 51 -5.00 2.53 -5.68
C ASP A 51 -5.56 2.97 -4.31
N ALA A 52 -6.02 2.02 -3.51
CA ALA A 52 -6.51 2.30 -2.16
C ALA A 52 -5.41 2.84 -1.23
N ASP A 53 -4.20 2.28 -1.28
CA ASP A 53 -3.06 2.76 -0.51
C ASP A 53 -2.66 4.18 -0.93
N LYS A 54 -2.66 4.48 -2.22
CA LYS A 54 -2.39 5.83 -2.73
C LYS A 54 -3.40 6.84 -2.17
N GLU A 55 -4.70 6.55 -2.26
CA GLU A 55 -5.72 7.43 -1.71
C GLU A 55 -5.54 7.59 -0.18
N PHE A 56 -5.27 6.50 0.53
CA PHE A 56 -5.05 6.52 1.97
C PHE A 56 -3.85 7.40 2.37
N GLN A 57 -2.71 7.24 1.69
CA GLN A 57 -1.49 8.02 1.92
C GLN A 57 -1.70 9.51 1.64
N GLU A 58 -2.44 9.85 0.59
CA GLU A 58 -2.83 11.24 0.29
C GLU A 58 -3.64 11.85 1.45
N ARG A 59 -4.67 11.15 1.93
CA ARG A 59 -5.50 11.61 3.06
C ARG A 59 -4.72 11.70 4.36
N LEU A 60 -3.85 10.74 4.63
CA LEU A 60 -3.02 10.74 5.84
C LEU A 60 -2.02 11.91 5.83
N SER A 61 -1.40 12.17 4.68
CA SER A 61 -0.51 13.31 4.49
C SER A 61 -1.23 14.64 4.72
N ASP A 62 -2.49 14.76 4.28
CA ASP A 62 -3.30 15.95 4.53
C ASP A 62 -3.59 16.13 6.03
N CYS A 63 -3.94 15.05 6.75
CA CYS A 63 -4.12 15.08 8.20
C CYS A 63 -2.85 15.55 8.93
N LEU A 64 -1.68 15.01 8.56
CA LEU A 64 -0.39 15.36 9.16
C LEU A 64 0.01 16.82 8.95
N LYS A 65 -0.35 17.42 7.81
CA LYS A 65 -0.11 18.85 7.53
C LYS A 65 -0.99 19.78 8.36
N THR A 66 -2.15 19.28 8.81
CA THR A 66 -3.13 20.06 9.59
C THR A 66 -3.04 19.87 11.10
N ALA A 67 -2.23 18.92 11.55
CA ALA A 67 -1.98 18.62 12.97
C ALA A 67 -0.89 19.52 13.55
#